data_AF-A0A5U1J398-F1
#
_entry.id   AF-A0A5U1J398-F1
#
_cell.length_a   1.000
_cell.length_b   1.000
_cell.length_c   1.000
_cell.angle_alpha   90.00
_cell.angle_beta   90.00
_cell.angle_gamma   90.00
#
_symmetry.space_group_name_H-M   'P 1'
#
loop_
_entity.id
_entity.type
_entity.pdbx_description
1 polymer ?
#
loop_
_entity_poly.entity_id
_entity_poly.type
_entity_poly.pdbx_seq_one_letter_code
_entity_poly.pdbx_strand_id
1 'polypeptide(L)' 'MIASPGLNVVICNLDNLARSSCCRDEFERELEAMLVRYGNDEFIAALSYWMFINNHLLIKAGFVRG' A
#
# COMPACT_ATOMS: atom_id res chain seq x y z
N MET A 1 -3.10 -15.40 -8.01
CA MET A 1 -2.99 -15.15 -6.56
C MET A 1 -4.40 -15.08 -6.00
N ILE A 2 -4.79 -16.02 -5.13
CA ILE A 2 -5.98 -15.85 -4.31
C ILE A 2 -5.56 -14.89 -3.20
N ALA A 3 -6.15 -13.69 -3.13
CA ALA A 3 -5.86 -12.76 -2.06
C ALA A 3 -6.23 -13.41 -0.72
N SER A 4 -5.27 -13.58 0.18
CA SER A 4 -5.60 -14.00 1.53
C SER A 4 -6.46 -12.92 2.19
N PRO A 5 -7.37 -13.28 3.12
CA PRO A 5 -8.14 -12.29 3.87
C PRO A 5 -7.25 -11.23 4.54
N GLY A 6 -6.05 -11.62 5.00
CA GLY A 6 -5.04 -10.71 5.56
C GLY A 6 -4.53 -9.68 4.56
N LEU A 7 -4.21 -10.10 3.34
CA LEU A 7 -3.70 -9.22 2.28
C LEU A 7 -4.69 -8.10 1.92
N ASN A 8 -5.99 -8.41 1.82
CA ASN A 8 -7.01 -7.40 1.56
C ASN A 8 -7.12 -6.35 2.68
N VAL A 9 -6.97 -6.77 3.94
CA VAL A 9 -7.00 -5.85 5.08
C VAL A 9 -5.83 -4.88 5.03
N VAL A 10 -4.62 -5.38 4.71
CA VAL A 10 -3.44 -4.51 4.61
C VAL A 10 -3.58 -3.51 3.46
N ILE A 11 -4.08 -3.94 2.29
CA ILE A 11 -4.34 -3.04 1.15
C ILE A 11 -5.34 -1.94 1.52
N CYS A 12 -6.46 -2.29 2.17
CA CYS A 12 -7.43 -1.30 2.63
C CYS A 12 -6.82 -0.28 3.59
N ASN A 13 -5.91 -0.71 4.47
CA ASN A 13 -5.23 0.18 5.39
C ASN A 13 -4.21 1.10 4.70
N LEU A 14 -3.49 0.59 3.70
CA LEU A 14 -2.64 1.41 2.83
C LEU A 14 -3.45 2.48 2.09
N ASP A 15 -4.61 2.11 1.54
CA ASP A 15 -5.52 3.05 0.89
C ASP A 15 -6.05 4.13 1.85
N ASN A 16 -6.39 3.75 3.08
CA ASN A 16 -6.84 4.69 4.11
C ASN A 16 -5.71 5.65 4.50
N LEU A 17 -4.49 5.14 4.68
CA LEU A 17 -3.32 5.95 5.01
C LEU A 17 -3.01 6.95 3.88
N ALA A 18 -3.06 6.51 2.62
CA ALA A 18 -2.85 7.36 1.44
C ALA A 18 -3.87 8.50 1.28
N ARG A 19 -5.08 8.33 1.85
CA ARG A 19 -6.14 9.37 1.84
C ARG A 19 -6.14 10.24 3.09
N SER A 20 -5.34 9.89 4.09
CA SER A 20 -5.25 10.66 5.32
C SER A 20 -4.49 11.97 5.08
N SER A 21 -4.69 12.94 5.98
CA SER A 21 -3.99 14.22 5.96
C SER A 21 -2.69 14.20 6.75
N CYS A 22 -2.11 13.02 6.98
CA CYS A 22 -0.89 12.88 7.76
C CYS A 22 0.31 13.49 7.04
N CYS A 23 1.26 14.01 7.81
CA CYS A 23 2.54 14.43 7.24
C CYS A 23 3.39 13.21 6.86
N ARG A 24 4.53 13.44 6.21
CA ARG A 24 5.44 12.37 5.79
C ARG A 24 5.90 11.49 6.95
N ASP A 25 6.31 12.09 8.06
CA ASP A 25 6.86 11.36 9.21
C ASP A 25 5.80 10.48 9.88
N GLU A 26 4.56 10.97 9.95
CA GLU A 26 3.43 10.18 10.42
C GLU A 26 3.11 9.04 9.46
N PHE A 27 3.17 9.28 8.15
CA PHE A 27 2.97 8.26 7.13
C PHE A 27 3.99 7.13 7.26
N GLU A 28 5.27 7.46 7.37
CA GLU A 28 6.36 6.48 7.54
C GLU A 28 6.18 5.68 8.84
N ARG A 29 5.81 6.34 9.94
CA ARG A 29 5.53 5.66 11.21
C ARG A 29 4.36 4.68 11.13
N GLU A 30 3.28 5.05 10.44
CA GLU A 30 2.14 4.15 10.26
C GLU A 30 2.49 2.95 9.36
N LEU A 31 3.32 3.14 8.33
CA LEU A 31 3.83 2.01 7.53
C LEU A 31 4.67 1.05 8.38
N GLU A 32 5.57 1.56 9.22
CA GLU A 32 6.34 0.73 10.15
C GLU A 32 5.43 -0.02 11.13
N ALA A 33 4.40 0.64 11.66
CA ALA A 33 3.42 0.01 12.55
C ALA A 33 2.65 -1.13 11.84
N MET A 34 2.27 -0.94 10.57
CA MET A 34 1.65 -1.99 9.76
C MET A 34 2.61 -3.16 9.53
N LEU A 35 3.87 -2.89 9.20
CA LEU A 35 4.89 -3.92 9.02
C LEU A 35 5.03 -4.80 10.28
N VAL A 36 5.10 -4.18 11.46
CA VAL A 36 5.19 -4.91 12.75
C VAL A 36 3.91 -5.71 13.02
N ARG A 37 2.74 -5.15 12.70
CA ARG A 37 1.43 -5.75 12.99
C ARG A 37 1.09 -6.97 12.11
N TYR A 38 1.37 -6.88 10.82
CA TYR A 38 0.98 -7.89 9.83
C TYR A 38 2.11 -8.87 9.50
N GLY A 39 3.35 -8.55 9.89
CA GLY A 39 4.52 -9.32 9.55
C GLY A 39 5.03 -9.01 8.13
N ASN A 40 6.30 -9.35 7.90
CA ASN A 40 7.01 -9.00 6.67
C ASN A 40 6.30 -9.52 5.41
N ASP A 41 5.95 -10.80 5.37
CA ASP A 41 5.48 -11.43 4.13
C ASP A 41 4.15 -10.85 3.64
N GLU A 42 3.15 -10.72 4.53
CA GLU A 42 1.85 -10.17 4.17
C GLU A 42 1.93 -8.68 3.84
N PHE A 43 2.68 -7.91 4.62
CA PHE A 43 2.84 -6.48 4.40
C PHE A 43 3.55 -6.18 3.07
N ILE A 44 4.68 -6.85 2.80
CA ILE A 44 5.45 -6.64 1.56
C ILE A 44 4.65 -7.08 0.33
N ALA A 45 3.91 -8.20 0.42
CA ALA A 45 3.03 -8.63 -0.67
C ALA A 45 1.92 -7.59 -0.95
N ALA A 46 1.26 -7.07 0.09
CA ALA A 46 0.24 -6.05 -0.03
C ALA A 46 0.79 -4.72 -0.58
N LEU A 47 1.91 -4.24 -0.04
CA LEU A 47 2.57 -3.00 -0.48
C LEU A 47 3.02 -3.09 -1.95
N SER A 48 3.62 -4.21 -2.35
CA SER A 48 4.05 -4.44 -3.72
C SER A 48 2.86 -4.42 -4.70
N TYR A 49 1.75 -5.07 -4.33
CA TYR A 49 0.54 -5.05 -5.12
C TYR A 49 -0.06 -3.64 -5.22
N TRP A 50 -0.13 -2.92 -4.09
CA TRP A 50 -0.63 -1.55 -4.02
C TRP A 50 0.19 -0.60 -4.91
N MET A 51 1.52 -0.65 -4.83
CA MET A 51 2.42 0.13 -5.68
C MET A 51 2.25 -0.21 -7.16
N PHE A 52 2.16 -1.51 -7.50
CA PHE A 52 1.95 -1.96 -8.88
C PHE A 52 0.66 -1.38 -9.48
N ILE A 53 -0.46 -1.49 -8.76
CA ILE A 53 -1.75 -0.99 -9.24
C ILE A 53 -1.71 0.53 -9.41
N ASN A 54 -1.18 1.27 -8.42
CA ASN A 54 -1.09 2.73 -8.51
C ASN A 54 -0.23 3.17 -9.71
N ASN A 55 0.95 2.57 -9.88
CA ASN A 55 1.81 2.88 -11.03
C ASN A 55 1.14 2.54 -12.36
N HIS A 56 0.48 1.39 -12.46
CA HIS A 56 -0.24 0.98 -13.66
C HIS A 56 -1.37 1.96 -14.02
N LEU A 57 -2.11 2.43 -13.02
CA LEU A 57 -3.16 3.43 -13.21
C LEU A 57 -2.59 4.80 -13.63
N LEU A 58 -1.49 5.24 -13.03
CA LEU A 58 -0.81 6.48 -13.40
C LEU A 58 -0.29 6.45 -14.85
N ILE A 59 0.28 5.33 -15.28
CA ILE A 59 0.71 5.11 -16.66
C ILE A 59 -0.51 5.17 -17.60
N LYS A 60 -1.59 4.46 -17.27
CA LYS A 60 -2.82 4.45 -18.08
C LYS A 60 -3.48 5.83 -18.18
N ALA A 61 -3.43 6.61 -17.11
CA ALA A 61 -3.97 7.97 -17.08
C ALA A 61 -3.04 9.00 -17.76
N GLY A 62 -1.86 8.58 -18.23
CA GLY A 62 -0.91 9.44 -18.96
C GLY A 62 -0.07 10.35 -18.05
N PHE A 63 -0.08 10.14 -16.73
CA PHE A 63 0.72 10.92 -15.77
C PHE A 63 2.20 10.52 -15.76
N VAL A 64 2.53 9.29 -16.18
CA VAL A 64 3.90 8.78 -16.26
C VAL A 64 4.10 8.19 -17.66
N ARG A 65 5.12 8.66 -18.40
CA ARG A 65 5.55 8.04 -19.67
C ARG A 65 6.51 6.90 -19.35
N GLY A 66 6.11 5.68 -19.69
CA GLY A 66 6.95 4.48 -19.57
C GLY A 66 8.08 4.43 -20.58
#